data_AF-A0A2E7BLB3-F1
#
_entry.id   AF-A0A2E7BLB3-F1
#
_cell.length_a   1.000
_cell.length_b   1.000
_cell.length_c   1.000
_cell.angle_alpha   90.00
_cell.angle_beta   90.00
_cell.angle_gamma   90.00
#
_symmetry.space_group_name_H-M   'P 1'
#
loop_
_entity.id
_entity.type
_entity.pdbx_description
1 polymer ?
#
loop_
_entity_poly.entity_id
_entity_poly.type
_entity_poly.pdbx_seq_one_letter_code
_entity_poly.pdbx_strand_id
1 'polypeptide(L)'
;MTAHNANTVVLWEGPSRLDGKPLVALAAGLKSSSTNTKTGGMVQTYIMRSDVDPWSALATGDDVSICGPCKHRPQRTEGVVDRRKRSCYVTVARAPKRIYQAYKNDRYSRCWDAEMFAGRKVRIGAYGDPEMVPASIWASVLSLAAGWTGYTHQWRNRRLGGESLKYCQISADSAADAIAAHENGYGSFRVLADGEEPLDFEERCPASAEMGKVTTCEECMKCDGSGHNIVIDVHGAGKKHLSKRAVAAAQLFTLKRRSA
;
A
#
# COMPACT_ATOMS: atom_id res chain seq x y z
N MET A 1 23.56 -23.60 -12.99
CA MET A 1 22.30 -22.82 -13.06
C MET A 1 21.69 -22.80 -11.68
N THR A 2 21.58 -21.63 -11.06
CA THR A 2 20.87 -21.47 -9.78
C THR A 2 19.39 -21.79 -10.00
N ALA A 3 18.84 -22.76 -9.27
CA ALA A 3 17.41 -23.06 -9.34
C ALA A 3 16.61 -21.82 -8.91
N HIS A 4 15.77 -21.30 -9.81
CA HIS A 4 14.90 -20.17 -9.49
C HIS A 4 13.82 -20.60 -8.48
N ASN A 5 13.50 -19.69 -7.56
CA ASN A 5 12.43 -19.86 -6.61
C ASN A 5 11.08 -19.74 -7.33
N ALA A 6 10.39 -20.86 -7.51
CA ALA A 6 9.07 -20.89 -8.17
C ALA A 6 7.95 -20.17 -7.38
N ASN A 7 8.19 -19.73 -6.14
CA ASN A 7 7.20 -19.01 -5.35
C ASN A 7 7.17 -17.50 -5.63
N THR A 8 8.15 -16.96 -6.37
CA THR A 8 8.27 -15.51 -6.61
C THR A 8 8.85 -15.22 -7.99
N VAL A 9 8.25 -14.27 -8.70
CA VAL A 9 8.69 -13.81 -10.03
C VAL A 9 8.91 -12.31 -10.06
N VAL A 10 9.77 -11.85 -10.98
CA VAL A 10 9.96 -10.45 -11.33
C VAL A 10 8.90 -10.09 -12.36
N LEU A 11 7.95 -9.24 -11.98
CA LEU A 11 6.90 -8.74 -12.87
C LEU A 11 7.44 -7.70 -13.85
N TRP A 12 8.23 -6.77 -13.32
CA TRP A 12 8.70 -5.61 -14.08
C TRP A 12 9.96 -5.02 -13.45
N GLU A 13 10.85 -4.52 -14.30
CA GLU A 13 12.02 -3.72 -13.94
C GLU A 13 12.03 -2.47 -14.82
N GLY A 14 12.23 -1.30 -14.23
CA GLY A 14 12.25 -0.05 -14.98
C GLY A 14 12.39 1.19 -14.11
N PRO A 15 12.48 2.39 -14.72
CA PRO A 15 12.71 3.62 -13.97
C PRO A 15 11.46 4.06 -13.22
N SER A 16 11.64 4.62 -12.02
CA SER A 16 10.60 5.34 -11.31
C SER A 16 10.16 6.54 -12.13
N ARG A 17 8.84 6.68 -12.31
CA ARG A 17 8.25 7.84 -13.00
C ARG A 17 8.38 9.15 -12.23
N LEU A 18 8.92 9.11 -11.00
CA LEU A 18 9.12 10.29 -10.17
C LEU A 18 10.52 10.88 -10.28
N ASP A 19 11.54 10.02 -10.29
CA ASP A 19 12.95 10.42 -10.20
C ASP A 19 13.90 9.63 -11.13
N GLY A 20 13.37 8.76 -11.99
CA GLY A 20 14.15 7.96 -12.94
C GLY A 20 14.96 6.81 -12.31
N LYS A 21 14.97 6.67 -10.99
CA LYS A 21 15.78 5.64 -10.32
C LYS A 21 15.20 4.24 -10.53
N PRO A 22 16.04 3.19 -10.58
CA PRO A 22 15.59 1.89 -11.03
C PRO A 22 14.73 1.18 -9.95
N LEU A 23 13.59 0.67 -10.40
CA LEU A 23 12.60 -0.06 -9.61
C LEU A 23 12.50 -1.51 -10.06
N VAL A 24 11.96 -2.34 -9.18
CA VAL A 24 11.52 -3.70 -9.46
C VAL A 24 10.14 -3.94 -8.82
N ALA A 25 9.24 -4.56 -9.59
CA ALA A 25 7.97 -5.10 -9.11
C ALA A 25 8.06 -6.64 -9.08
N LEU A 26 7.68 -7.23 -7.95
CA LEU A 26 7.77 -8.68 -7.69
C LEU A 26 6.43 -9.21 -7.21
N ALA A 27 6.06 -10.44 -7.60
CA ALA A 27 4.91 -11.15 -7.08
C ALA A 27 5.36 -12.38 -6.29
N ALA A 28 4.96 -12.51 -5.03
CA ALA A 28 5.32 -13.61 -4.16
C ALA A 28 4.08 -14.35 -3.60
N GLY A 29 4.22 -15.65 -3.36
CA GLY A 29 3.13 -16.51 -2.90
C GLY A 29 2.44 -17.30 -4.02
N LEU A 30 3.15 -17.51 -5.14
CA LEU A 30 2.60 -18.22 -6.30
C LEU A 30 2.42 -19.73 -6.06
N LYS A 31 3.28 -20.35 -5.24
CA LYS A 31 3.23 -21.79 -4.95
C LYS A 31 2.80 -22.10 -3.51
N SER A 32 3.24 -21.29 -2.55
CA SER A 32 2.89 -21.44 -1.14
C SER A 32 2.26 -20.16 -0.60
N SER A 33 1.05 -20.31 -0.08
CA SER A 33 0.26 -19.25 0.53
C SER A 33 0.92 -18.70 1.81
N SER A 34 0.68 -17.43 2.10
CA SER A 34 1.06 -16.85 3.39
C SER A 34 0.27 -17.49 4.52
N THR A 35 0.89 -17.65 5.69
CA THR A 35 0.18 -18.01 6.94
C THR A 35 -0.44 -16.78 7.63
N ASN A 36 -0.44 -15.61 6.99
CA ASN A 36 -1.02 -14.39 7.54
C ASN A 36 -2.55 -14.46 7.52
N THR A 37 -3.14 -14.65 8.69
CA THR A 37 -4.59 -14.80 8.90
C THR A 37 -5.43 -13.61 8.41
N LYS A 38 -4.86 -12.40 8.34
CA LYS A 38 -5.60 -11.20 7.87
C LYS A 38 -5.80 -11.17 6.36
N THR A 39 -4.75 -11.50 5.61
CA THR A 39 -4.75 -11.40 4.13
C THR A 39 -5.02 -12.73 3.45
N GLY A 40 -5.00 -13.85 4.17
CA GLY A 40 -5.18 -15.18 3.60
C GLY A 40 -4.09 -15.55 2.58
N GLY A 41 -4.44 -16.43 1.65
CA GLY A 41 -3.56 -17.01 0.63
C GLY A 41 -3.27 -16.13 -0.58
N MET A 42 -3.57 -14.82 -0.50
CA MET A 42 -3.39 -13.87 -1.59
C MET A 42 -1.93 -13.76 -2.02
N VAL A 43 -1.70 -13.70 -3.33
CA VAL A 43 -0.42 -13.32 -3.92
C VAL A 43 -0.10 -11.88 -3.51
N GLN A 44 1.09 -11.65 -2.97
CA GLN A 44 1.51 -10.33 -2.49
C GLN A 44 2.51 -9.72 -3.47
N THR A 45 2.29 -8.47 -3.87
CA THR A 45 3.25 -7.77 -4.75
C THR A 45 4.09 -6.73 -4.00
N TYR A 46 5.33 -6.57 -4.42
CA TYR A 46 6.33 -5.70 -3.78
C TYR A 46 6.97 -4.83 -4.83
N ILE A 47 6.94 -3.52 -4.61
CA ILE A 47 7.54 -2.49 -5.48
C ILE A 47 8.68 -1.88 -4.69
N MET A 48 9.90 -2.04 -5.19
CA MET A 48 11.13 -1.74 -4.47
C MET A 48 12.14 -1.07 -5.39
N ARG A 49 13.13 -0.38 -4.81
CA ARG A 49 14.36 -0.05 -5.53
C ARG A 49 15.09 -1.35 -5.87
N SER A 50 15.58 -1.48 -7.10
CA SER A 50 16.34 -2.67 -7.53
C SER A 50 17.82 -2.60 -7.14
N ASP A 51 18.31 -1.40 -6.87
CA ASP A 51 19.71 -1.06 -6.59
C ASP A 51 19.99 -0.79 -5.10
N VAL A 52 18.97 -0.51 -4.29
CA VAL A 52 19.11 -0.20 -2.86
C VAL A 52 18.17 -1.08 -2.04
N ASP A 53 18.69 -1.67 -0.95
CA ASP A 53 17.84 -2.50 -0.09
C ASP A 53 16.75 -1.67 0.60
N PRO A 54 15.53 -2.21 0.80
CA PRO A 54 14.41 -1.46 1.34
C PRO A 54 14.66 -0.82 2.71
N TRP A 55 15.54 -1.39 3.54
CA TRP A 55 15.84 -0.84 4.85
C TRP A 55 16.76 0.38 4.75
N SER A 56 17.79 0.30 3.90
CA SER A 56 18.67 1.43 3.59
C SER A 56 17.90 2.53 2.85
N ALA A 57 17.02 2.18 1.91
CA ALA A 57 16.21 3.15 1.20
C ALA A 57 15.31 3.98 2.14
N LEU A 58 14.79 3.37 3.21
CA LEU A 58 14.10 4.11 4.26
C LEU A 58 15.03 5.02 5.07
N ALA A 59 16.28 4.63 5.29
CA ALA A 59 17.24 5.39 6.10
C ALA A 59 17.80 6.60 5.33
N THR A 60 18.03 6.45 4.02
CA THR A 60 18.50 7.52 3.14
C THR A 60 17.37 8.35 2.55
N GLY A 61 16.13 7.86 2.65
CA GLY A 61 14.89 8.43 2.09
C GLY A 61 14.79 8.30 0.56
N ASP A 62 15.52 7.33 0.00
CA ASP A 62 15.41 6.84 -1.38
C ASP A 62 14.11 6.08 -1.65
N ASP A 63 13.35 5.76 -0.61
CA ASP A 63 12.00 5.20 -0.71
C ASP A 63 10.98 6.16 -1.38
N VAL A 64 11.38 7.40 -1.68
CA VAL A 64 10.61 8.34 -2.53
C VAL A 64 10.35 7.75 -3.90
N SER A 65 11.29 6.97 -4.46
CA SER A 65 11.15 6.42 -5.80
C SER A 65 10.01 5.41 -5.91
N ILE A 66 9.57 4.81 -4.79
CA ILE A 66 8.52 3.77 -4.75
C ILE A 66 7.21 4.22 -4.10
N CYS A 67 7.21 5.35 -3.39
CA CYS A 67 6.05 5.82 -2.62
C CYS A 67 5.81 7.33 -2.79
N GLY A 68 6.60 8.03 -3.61
CA GLY A 68 6.51 9.47 -3.81
C GLY A 68 6.44 10.27 -2.50
N PRO A 69 5.61 11.32 -2.42
CA PRO A 69 5.48 12.15 -1.22
C PRO A 69 4.61 11.51 -0.12
N CYS A 70 4.37 10.19 -0.13
CA CYS A 70 3.53 9.51 0.87
C CYS A 70 3.90 9.93 2.30
N LYS A 71 2.91 10.45 3.05
CA LYS A 71 3.12 11.02 4.39
C LYS A 71 3.56 9.98 5.44
N HIS A 72 3.40 8.70 5.12
CA HIS A 72 3.71 7.59 6.00
C HIS A 72 5.17 7.12 5.92
N ARG A 73 5.93 7.64 4.95
CA ARG A 73 7.39 7.47 4.87
C ARG A 73 8.09 8.10 6.09
N PRO A 74 9.34 7.72 6.39
CA PRO A 74 10.17 8.47 7.33
C PRO A 74 10.18 9.95 6.98
N GLN A 75 9.86 10.80 7.95
CA GLN A 75 9.89 12.25 7.74
C GLN A 75 11.32 12.76 7.83
N ARG A 76 11.63 13.79 7.05
CA ARG A 76 12.90 14.50 7.14
C ARG A 76 12.77 15.74 8.01
N THR A 77 13.77 16.02 8.84
CA THR A 77 13.93 17.28 9.57
C THR A 77 15.33 17.79 9.24
N GLU A 78 15.44 18.99 8.67
CA GLU A 78 16.74 19.59 8.26
C GLU A 78 17.59 18.66 7.38
N GLY A 79 16.94 17.98 6.42
CA GLY A 79 17.59 17.02 5.52
C GLY A 79 17.84 15.63 6.13
N VAL A 80 17.83 15.50 7.45
CA VAL A 80 18.06 14.24 8.18
C VAL A 80 16.78 13.42 8.29
N VAL A 81 16.86 12.12 7.99
CA VAL A 81 15.72 11.20 8.07
C VAL A 81 15.45 10.78 9.52
N ASP A 82 14.26 11.08 10.04
CA ASP A 82 13.79 10.57 11.34
C ASP A 82 12.85 9.37 11.15
N ARG A 83 13.42 8.17 11.27
CA ARG A 83 12.70 6.90 11.15
C ARG A 83 11.64 6.70 12.24
N ARG A 84 11.73 7.41 13.37
CA ARG A 84 10.72 7.35 14.46
C ARG A 84 9.42 8.07 14.07
N LYS A 85 9.48 8.96 13.07
CA LYS A 85 8.31 9.67 12.50
C LYS A 85 7.66 8.92 11.33
N ARG A 86 8.05 7.67 11.07
CA ARG A 86 7.41 6.80 10.08
C ARG A 86 6.12 6.19 10.64
N SER A 87 5.00 6.36 9.93
CA SER A 87 3.71 5.77 10.34
C SER A 87 3.24 4.62 9.44
N CYS A 88 3.97 4.29 8.36
CA CYS A 88 3.63 3.16 7.50
C CYS A 88 3.66 1.85 8.30
N TYR A 89 2.58 1.09 8.25
CA TYR A 89 2.42 -0.13 9.04
C TYR A 89 3.25 -1.32 8.53
N VAL A 90 3.79 -1.24 7.32
CA VAL A 90 4.60 -2.32 6.73
C VAL A 90 5.91 -2.47 7.49
N THR A 91 6.16 -3.66 8.02
CA THR A 91 7.43 -4.01 8.67
C THR A 91 8.49 -4.39 7.62
N VAL A 92 9.22 -3.39 7.11
CA VAL A 92 10.15 -3.54 5.98
C VAL A 92 11.28 -4.54 6.26
N ALA A 93 11.70 -4.72 7.52
CA ALA A 93 12.70 -5.72 7.91
C ALA A 93 12.23 -7.19 7.80
N ARG A 94 10.97 -7.46 7.45
CA ARG A 94 10.41 -8.81 7.27
C ARG A 94 10.34 -9.19 5.78
N ALA A 95 9.13 -9.27 5.22
CA ALA A 95 8.93 -9.76 3.86
C ALA A 95 9.66 -8.93 2.79
N PRO A 96 9.62 -7.58 2.78
CA PRO A 96 10.33 -6.80 1.76
C PRO A 96 11.83 -7.06 1.76
N LYS A 97 12.50 -7.05 2.93
CA LYS A 97 13.93 -7.34 3.03
C LYS A 97 14.30 -8.73 2.52
N ARG A 98 13.53 -9.77 2.89
CA ARG A 98 13.79 -11.15 2.44
C ARG A 98 13.64 -11.31 0.93
N ILE A 99 12.58 -10.70 0.36
CA ILE A 99 12.32 -10.73 -1.07
C ILE A 99 13.44 -10.00 -1.82
N TYR A 100 13.83 -8.80 -1.37
CA TYR A 100 14.94 -8.07 -1.96
C TYR A 100 16.26 -8.86 -1.95
N GLN A 101 16.60 -9.50 -0.82
CA GLN A 101 17.84 -10.30 -0.72
C GLN A 101 17.87 -11.45 -1.73
N ALA A 102 16.75 -12.15 -1.93
CA ALA A 102 16.67 -13.21 -2.94
C ALA A 102 16.68 -12.66 -4.37
N TYR A 103 16.05 -11.50 -4.61
CA TYR A 103 16.13 -10.79 -5.89
C TYR A 103 17.57 -10.40 -6.24
N LYS A 104 18.34 -9.82 -5.32
CA LYS A 104 19.76 -9.46 -5.55
C LYS A 104 20.67 -10.64 -5.81
N ASN A 105 20.28 -11.83 -5.35
CA ASN A 105 20.96 -13.09 -5.62
C ASN A 105 20.42 -13.80 -6.88
N ASP A 106 19.69 -13.09 -7.75
CA ASP A 106 19.11 -13.56 -9.01
C ASP A 106 18.27 -14.85 -8.87
N ARG A 107 17.54 -14.98 -7.76
CA ARG A 107 16.77 -16.19 -7.46
C ARG A 107 15.39 -16.22 -8.09
N TYR A 108 14.98 -15.20 -8.83
CA TYR A 108 13.61 -15.07 -9.34
C TYR A 108 13.58 -15.07 -10.86
N SER A 109 12.63 -15.82 -11.42
CA SER A 109 12.37 -15.83 -12.86
C SER A 109 11.82 -14.47 -13.30
N ARG A 110 12.23 -14.03 -14.49
CA ARG A 110 11.60 -12.94 -15.25
C ARG A 110 10.60 -13.44 -16.29
N CYS A 111 10.58 -14.76 -16.51
CA CYS A 111 9.57 -15.41 -17.34
C CYS A 111 8.32 -15.63 -16.48
N TRP A 112 7.25 -14.91 -16.82
CA TRP A 112 5.94 -14.98 -16.21
C TRP A 112 4.87 -14.63 -17.25
N ASP A 113 3.64 -15.10 -17.01
CA ASP A 113 2.43 -14.78 -17.78
C ASP A 113 1.22 -14.65 -16.83
N ALA A 114 0.06 -14.29 -17.39
CA ALA A 114 -1.17 -14.07 -16.61
C ALA A 114 -1.67 -15.37 -15.95
N GLU A 115 -1.36 -16.51 -16.53
CA GLU A 115 -1.81 -17.85 -16.15
C GLU A 115 -1.25 -18.24 -14.77
N MET A 116 -0.08 -17.71 -14.39
CA MET A 116 0.44 -17.83 -13.02
C MET A 116 -0.50 -17.23 -11.95
N PHE A 117 -1.39 -16.32 -12.35
CA PHE A 117 -2.35 -15.64 -11.49
C PHE A 117 -3.79 -16.16 -11.68
N ALA A 118 -4.00 -17.13 -12.58
CA ALA A 118 -5.32 -17.67 -12.87
C ALA A 118 -6.03 -18.21 -11.61
N GLY A 119 -7.23 -17.69 -11.33
CA GLY A 119 -8.02 -18.08 -10.16
C GLY A 119 -7.44 -17.63 -8.82
N ARG A 120 -6.35 -16.84 -8.81
CA ARG A 120 -5.70 -16.34 -7.59
C ARG A 120 -6.25 -14.98 -7.20
N LYS A 121 -6.20 -14.68 -5.91
CA LYS A 121 -6.47 -13.33 -5.40
C LYS A 121 -5.15 -12.60 -5.20
N VAL A 122 -5.07 -11.35 -5.67
CA VAL A 122 -3.81 -10.59 -5.72
C VAL A 122 -3.90 -9.34 -4.87
N ARG A 123 -2.91 -9.10 -4.00
CA ARG A 123 -2.75 -7.82 -3.31
C ARG A 123 -1.68 -7.00 -4.01
N ILE A 124 -2.11 -5.99 -4.76
CA ILE A 124 -1.21 -5.03 -5.40
C ILE A 124 -0.69 -4.02 -4.37
N GLY A 125 0.61 -3.74 -4.37
CA GLY A 125 1.24 -2.79 -3.44
C GLY A 125 1.27 -3.26 -1.99
N ALA A 126 1.59 -4.53 -1.71
CA ALA A 126 1.82 -4.96 -0.32
C ALA A 126 3.00 -4.21 0.33
N TYR A 127 3.94 -3.76 -0.50
CA TYR A 127 4.92 -2.71 -0.20
C TYR A 127 5.20 -1.89 -1.47
N GLY A 128 5.31 -0.56 -1.32
CA GLY A 128 5.39 0.39 -2.44
C GLY A 128 4.02 0.70 -3.04
N ASP A 129 3.94 1.77 -3.84
CA ASP A 129 2.69 2.28 -4.40
C ASP A 129 2.45 1.77 -5.84
N PRO A 130 1.30 1.16 -6.16
CA PRO A 130 1.00 0.62 -7.49
C PRO A 130 1.14 1.61 -8.64
N GLU A 131 0.96 2.91 -8.42
CA GLU A 131 1.14 3.95 -9.45
C GLU A 131 2.60 4.11 -9.92
N MET A 132 3.57 3.51 -9.21
CA MET A 132 4.97 3.49 -9.64
C MET A 132 5.26 2.48 -10.75
N VAL A 133 4.35 1.54 -10.99
CA VAL A 133 4.49 0.48 -12.00
C VAL A 133 3.51 0.79 -13.14
N PRO A 134 3.88 0.56 -14.42
CA PRO A 134 2.96 0.75 -15.53
C PRO A 134 1.66 -0.03 -15.34
N ALA A 135 0.53 0.61 -15.59
CA ALA A 135 -0.78 -0.01 -15.40
C ALA A 135 -1.00 -1.26 -16.26
N SER A 136 -0.29 -1.37 -17.39
CA SER A 136 -0.29 -2.57 -18.24
C SER A 136 0.22 -3.82 -17.51
N ILE A 137 1.16 -3.68 -16.57
CA ILE A 137 1.63 -4.81 -15.75
C ILE A 137 0.51 -5.30 -14.85
N TRP A 138 -0.23 -4.38 -14.21
CA TRP A 138 -1.40 -4.74 -13.41
C TRP A 138 -2.51 -5.33 -14.27
N ALA A 139 -2.76 -4.77 -15.46
CA ALA A 139 -3.74 -5.34 -16.39
C ALA A 139 -3.43 -6.81 -16.73
N SER A 140 -2.16 -7.15 -17.00
CA SER A 140 -1.75 -8.53 -17.28
C SER A 140 -1.82 -9.44 -16.05
N VAL A 141 -1.40 -8.96 -14.88
CA VAL A 141 -1.46 -9.75 -13.63
C VAL A 141 -2.89 -10.03 -13.20
N LEU A 142 -3.80 -9.09 -13.45
CA LEU A 142 -5.18 -9.14 -12.95
C LEU A 142 -6.18 -9.73 -13.95
N SER A 143 -5.81 -9.92 -15.22
CA SER A 143 -6.73 -10.38 -16.28
C SER A 143 -7.36 -11.76 -16.01
N LEU A 144 -6.61 -12.66 -15.36
CA LEU A 144 -7.07 -14.02 -15.00
C LEU A 144 -7.21 -14.21 -13.49
N ALA A 145 -6.94 -13.18 -12.69
CA ALA A 145 -7.08 -13.24 -11.24
C ALA A 145 -8.57 -13.38 -10.84
N ALA A 146 -8.84 -14.14 -9.79
CA ALA A 146 -10.18 -14.24 -9.19
C ALA A 146 -10.60 -12.95 -8.46
N GLY A 147 -9.65 -12.03 -8.23
CA GLY A 147 -9.90 -10.70 -7.69
C GLY A 147 -8.64 -10.06 -7.13
N TRP A 148 -8.70 -8.78 -6.79
CA TRP A 148 -7.55 -8.08 -6.20
C TRP A 148 -7.90 -7.07 -5.12
N THR A 149 -6.88 -6.66 -4.37
CA THR A 149 -6.95 -5.46 -3.54
C THR A 149 -5.75 -4.56 -3.81
N GLY A 150 -5.95 -3.26 -3.75
CA GLY A 150 -4.90 -2.27 -4.04
C GLY A 150 -5.15 -0.97 -3.29
N TYR A 151 -4.07 -0.24 -3.03
CA TYR A 151 -4.12 1.04 -2.32
C TYR A 151 -3.07 1.98 -2.89
N THR A 152 -3.45 3.24 -3.11
CA THR A 152 -2.51 4.26 -3.59
C THR A 152 -2.68 5.59 -2.85
N HIS A 153 -1.54 6.21 -2.52
CA HIS A 153 -1.46 7.60 -2.05
C HIS A 153 -1.16 8.58 -3.19
N GLN A 154 -0.95 8.09 -4.42
CA GLN A 154 -0.49 8.88 -5.56
C GLN A 154 -1.60 9.48 -6.42
N TRP A 155 -2.86 9.34 -6.05
CA TRP A 155 -4.02 9.71 -6.87
C TRP A 155 -4.12 11.18 -7.26
N ARG A 156 -3.51 12.09 -6.50
CA ARG A 156 -3.41 13.52 -6.87
C ARG A 156 -2.13 13.85 -7.64
N ASN A 157 -1.23 12.90 -7.82
CA ASN A 157 0.06 13.12 -8.46
C ASN A 157 -0.06 13.04 -9.98
N ARG A 158 -0.27 14.21 -10.60
CA ARG A 158 -0.43 14.33 -12.06
C ARG A 158 0.74 13.78 -12.89
N ARG A 159 1.95 13.66 -12.31
CA ARG A 159 3.12 13.08 -13.03
C ARG A 159 2.94 11.58 -13.32
N LEU A 160 2.06 10.91 -12.58
CA LEU A 160 1.84 9.47 -12.69
C LEU A 160 0.60 9.13 -13.54
N GLY A 161 -0.20 10.12 -13.93
CA GLY A 161 -1.32 9.92 -14.86
C GLY A 161 -2.53 9.15 -14.30
N GLY A 162 -2.41 8.43 -13.17
CA GLY A 162 -3.55 7.82 -12.49
C GLY A 162 -4.10 6.55 -13.17
N GLU A 163 -3.34 5.91 -14.06
CA GLU A 163 -3.82 4.76 -14.84
C GLU A 163 -4.10 3.52 -13.99
N SER A 164 -3.44 3.39 -12.83
CA SER A 164 -3.62 2.28 -11.89
C SER A 164 -4.72 2.56 -10.86
N LEU A 165 -5.33 3.75 -10.84
CA LEU A 165 -6.40 4.11 -9.90
C LEU A 165 -7.60 3.17 -9.99
N LYS A 166 -7.93 2.67 -11.18
CA LYS A 166 -9.01 1.69 -11.39
C LYS A 166 -8.78 0.33 -10.69
N TYR A 167 -7.56 0.06 -10.21
CA TYR A 167 -7.23 -1.16 -9.47
C TYR A 167 -7.05 -0.92 -7.97
N CYS A 168 -7.14 0.34 -7.52
CA CYS A 168 -6.75 0.73 -6.18
C CYS A 168 -7.85 1.51 -5.47
N GLN A 169 -7.97 1.26 -4.17
CA GLN A 169 -8.59 2.20 -3.26
C GLN A 169 -7.71 3.44 -3.09
N ILE A 170 -8.33 4.61 -3.04
CA ILE A 170 -7.65 5.83 -2.62
C ILE A 170 -7.31 5.70 -1.15
N SER A 171 -6.03 5.78 -0.80
CA SER A 171 -5.61 5.83 0.60
C SER A 171 -5.94 7.22 1.16
N ALA A 172 -7.14 7.34 1.72
CA ALA A 172 -7.67 8.56 2.26
C ALA A 172 -7.15 8.78 3.67
N ASP A 173 -6.61 9.97 3.86
CA ASP A 173 -5.74 10.31 4.97
C ASP A 173 -6.40 11.27 5.95
N SER A 174 -7.63 11.70 5.62
CA SER A 174 -8.55 12.59 6.31
C SER A 174 -9.97 12.42 5.73
N ALA A 175 -11.01 12.89 6.44
CA ALA A 175 -12.37 12.93 5.91
C ALA A 175 -12.46 13.75 4.61
N ALA A 176 -11.73 14.86 4.51
CA ALA A 176 -11.66 15.67 3.30
C ALA A 176 -11.05 14.90 2.10
N ASP A 177 -10.09 14.01 2.34
CA ASP A 177 -9.56 13.14 1.28
C ASP A 177 -10.59 12.12 0.81
N ALA A 178 -11.36 11.53 1.72
CA ALA A 178 -12.42 10.57 1.38
C ALA A 178 -13.55 11.25 0.60
N ILE A 179 -13.99 12.44 1.03
CA ILE A 179 -14.99 13.24 0.30
C ILE A 179 -14.49 13.55 -1.11
N ALA A 180 -13.27 14.06 -1.24
CA ALA A 180 -12.72 14.37 -2.56
C ALA A 180 -12.56 13.12 -3.45
N ALA A 181 -12.18 11.97 -2.89
CA ALA A 181 -12.13 10.72 -3.64
C ALA A 181 -13.52 10.30 -4.13
N HIS A 182 -14.51 10.32 -3.23
CA HIS A 182 -15.90 9.97 -3.50
C HIS A 182 -16.53 10.87 -4.57
N GLU A 183 -16.35 12.19 -4.45
CA GLU A 183 -16.85 13.19 -5.43
C GLU A 183 -16.22 13.00 -6.83
N ASN A 184 -15.03 12.41 -6.91
CA ASN A 184 -14.37 12.07 -8.18
C ASN A 184 -14.66 10.63 -8.63
N GLY A 185 -15.62 9.93 -7.99
CA GLY A 185 -16.05 8.58 -8.36
C GLY A 185 -15.07 7.47 -7.95
N TYR A 186 -14.10 7.76 -7.09
CA TYR A 186 -13.18 6.75 -6.58
C TYR A 186 -13.66 6.13 -5.28
N GLY A 187 -13.36 4.85 -5.10
CA GLY A 187 -13.41 4.23 -3.79
C GLY A 187 -12.27 4.73 -2.90
N SER A 188 -12.48 4.71 -1.59
CA SER A 188 -11.45 5.08 -0.63
C SER A 188 -11.27 4.07 0.49
N PHE A 189 -10.08 4.09 1.10
CA PHE A 189 -9.78 3.42 2.35
C PHE A 189 -9.25 4.45 3.34
N ARG A 190 -9.95 4.65 4.46
CA ARG A 190 -9.59 5.62 5.48
C ARG A 190 -9.41 4.98 6.84
N VAL A 191 -8.38 5.42 7.57
CA VAL A 191 -8.16 5.01 8.97
C VAL A 191 -8.76 6.08 9.88
N LEU A 192 -9.76 5.71 10.68
CA LEU A 192 -10.40 6.58 11.64
C LEU A 192 -9.49 6.81 12.84
N ALA A 193 -9.32 8.08 13.24
CA ALA A 193 -8.71 8.42 14.51
C ALA A 193 -9.61 8.00 15.69
N ASP A 194 -9.05 7.96 16.90
CA ASP A 194 -9.80 7.60 18.10
C ASP A 194 -10.97 8.59 18.32
N GLY A 195 -12.19 8.07 18.36
CA GLY A 195 -13.42 8.86 18.48
C GLY A 195 -13.90 9.55 17.19
N GLU A 196 -13.27 9.27 16.05
CA GLU A 196 -13.76 9.70 14.74
C GLU A 196 -14.79 8.71 14.20
N GLU A 197 -15.87 9.22 13.60
CA GLU A 197 -16.90 8.39 12.99
C GLU A 197 -16.76 8.30 11.45
N PRO A 198 -17.28 7.22 10.84
CA PRO A 198 -17.43 7.12 9.40
C PRO A 198 -18.31 8.26 8.86
N LEU A 199 -18.06 8.66 7.62
CA LEU A 199 -18.97 9.49 6.83
C LEU A 199 -20.16 8.66 6.35
N ASP A 200 -21.26 9.31 5.97
CA ASP A 200 -22.51 8.63 5.57
C ASP A 200 -22.33 7.65 4.39
N PHE A 201 -21.37 7.90 3.51
CA PHE A 201 -21.06 7.05 2.35
C PHE A 201 -19.97 5.99 2.64
N GLU A 202 -19.41 5.97 3.85
CA GLU A 202 -18.37 5.02 4.26
C GLU A 202 -18.96 3.84 5.02
N GLU A 203 -18.35 2.68 4.86
CA GLU A 203 -18.70 1.47 5.60
C GLU A 203 -17.49 0.91 6.38
N ARG A 204 -17.74 0.42 7.58
CA ARG A 204 -16.68 -0.19 8.42
C ARG A 204 -16.21 -1.50 7.79
N CYS A 205 -14.89 -1.69 7.77
CA CYS A 205 -14.25 -2.87 7.21
C CYS A 205 -14.73 -4.13 7.95
N PRO A 206 -15.38 -5.10 7.27
CA PRO A 206 -15.89 -6.31 7.93
C PRO A 206 -14.78 -7.22 8.48
N ALA A 207 -13.56 -7.10 7.96
CA ALA A 207 -12.39 -7.86 8.44
C ALA A 207 -11.69 -7.19 9.65
N SER A 208 -12.23 -6.09 10.16
CA SER A 208 -11.67 -5.34 11.29
C SER A 208 -12.02 -5.98 12.63
N ALA A 209 -11.33 -5.56 13.71
CA ALA A 209 -11.57 -6.12 15.04
C ALA A 209 -12.88 -5.62 15.64
N GLU A 210 -13.20 -4.35 15.41
CA GLU A 210 -14.42 -3.66 15.81
C GLU A 210 -15.67 -4.26 15.15
N MET A 211 -15.53 -4.82 13.94
CA MET A 211 -16.59 -5.57 13.27
C MET A 211 -16.58 -7.07 13.60
N GLY A 212 -15.81 -7.51 14.61
CA GLY A 212 -15.77 -8.91 15.04
C GLY A 212 -15.00 -9.86 14.11
N LYS A 213 -14.24 -9.34 13.13
CA LYS A 213 -13.48 -10.12 12.13
C LYS A 213 -14.35 -11.15 11.40
N VAL A 214 -15.53 -10.74 10.96
CA VAL A 214 -16.52 -11.63 10.33
C VAL A 214 -16.08 -12.19 8.97
N THR A 215 -14.99 -11.68 8.39
CA THR A 215 -14.42 -12.15 7.12
C THR A 215 -12.92 -11.83 7.04
N THR A 216 -12.24 -12.31 5.99
CA THR A 216 -10.86 -11.93 5.65
C THR A 216 -10.81 -10.99 4.44
N CYS A 217 -9.67 -10.33 4.19
CA CYS A 217 -9.51 -9.54 2.97
C CYS A 217 -9.67 -10.40 1.71
N GLU A 218 -9.21 -11.65 1.76
CA GLU A 218 -9.33 -12.62 0.66
C GLU A 218 -10.79 -12.93 0.33
N GLU A 219 -11.65 -13.08 1.33
CA GLU A 219 -13.07 -13.35 1.11
C GLU A 219 -13.87 -12.09 0.73
N CYS A 220 -13.55 -10.95 1.34
CA CYS A 220 -14.32 -9.71 1.20
C CYS A 220 -14.09 -8.98 -0.13
N MET A 221 -12.84 -8.80 -0.53
CA MET A 221 -12.42 -8.19 -1.81
C MET A 221 -12.91 -6.77 -2.14
N LYS A 222 -13.64 -6.07 -1.24
CA LYS A 222 -14.13 -4.70 -1.48
C LYS A 222 -13.05 -3.63 -1.74
N CYS A 223 -11.79 -3.92 -1.42
CA CYS A 223 -10.68 -2.98 -1.61
C CYS A 223 -10.02 -3.10 -3.00
N ASP A 224 -10.80 -3.31 -4.04
CA ASP A 224 -10.40 -3.59 -5.43
C ASP A 224 -10.35 -2.35 -6.35
N GLY A 225 -10.76 -1.18 -5.86
CA GLY A 225 -10.84 0.05 -6.66
C GLY A 225 -12.16 0.25 -7.40
N SER A 226 -13.17 -0.60 -7.16
CA SER A 226 -14.49 -0.54 -7.80
C SER A 226 -15.43 0.56 -7.29
N GLY A 227 -15.02 1.36 -6.29
CA GLY A 227 -15.82 2.47 -5.76
C GLY A 227 -16.25 2.35 -4.30
N HIS A 228 -15.98 1.23 -3.63
CA HIS A 228 -16.30 1.06 -2.20
C HIS A 228 -15.50 2.04 -1.31
N ASN A 229 -16.15 2.62 -0.30
CA ASN A 229 -15.55 3.55 0.65
C ASN A 229 -15.45 2.87 2.02
N ILE A 230 -14.26 2.36 2.34
CA ILE A 230 -14.03 1.50 3.50
C ILE A 230 -13.30 2.28 4.60
N VAL A 231 -13.77 2.16 5.82
CA VAL A 231 -13.07 2.69 7.00
C VAL A 231 -12.60 1.58 7.93
N ILE A 232 -11.54 1.85 8.68
CA ILE A 232 -11.10 1.00 9.78
C ILE A 232 -10.67 1.85 10.96
N ASP A 233 -10.98 1.41 12.17
CA ASP A 233 -10.50 2.10 13.36
C ASP A 233 -8.98 1.97 13.47
N VAL A 234 -8.35 3.00 14.00
CA VAL A 234 -6.91 2.99 14.20
C VAL A 234 -6.47 1.84 15.11
N HIS A 235 -5.61 0.97 14.57
CA HIS A 235 -5.10 -0.21 15.28
C HIS A 235 -3.59 -0.42 15.04
N GLY A 236 -3.01 -1.32 15.84
CA GLY A 236 -1.62 -1.74 15.72
C GLY A 236 -0.60 -0.65 16.06
N ALA A 237 0.65 -0.86 15.63
CA ALA A 237 1.79 0.01 15.97
C ALA A 237 1.64 1.46 15.48
N GLY A 238 0.78 1.70 14.49
CA GLY A 238 0.47 3.02 13.95
C GLY A 238 -0.38 3.90 14.87
N LYS A 239 -1.10 3.32 15.85
CA LYS A 239 -2.08 4.03 16.69
C LYS A 239 -1.51 5.26 17.40
N LYS A 240 -0.29 5.14 17.91
CA LYS A 240 0.43 6.23 18.60
C LYS A 240 0.67 7.49 17.75
N HIS A 241 0.61 7.38 16.42
CA HIS A 241 0.86 8.50 15.51
C HIS A 241 -0.42 9.27 15.17
N LEU A 242 -1.57 8.60 15.17
CA LEU A 242 -2.87 9.23 14.89
C LEU A 242 -3.53 9.77 16.16
N SER A 243 -3.38 9.08 17.30
CA SER A 243 -3.91 9.59 18.58
C SER A 243 -3.28 10.94 18.98
N LYS A 244 -1.97 11.11 18.77
CA LYS A 244 -1.27 12.39 19.01
C LYS A 244 -1.74 13.52 18.09
N ARG A 245 -2.17 13.21 16.87
CA ARG A 245 -2.70 14.20 15.92
C ARG A 245 -4.09 14.66 16.31
N ALA A 246 -4.96 13.75 16.75
CA ALA A 246 -6.28 14.10 17.27
C ALA A 246 -6.18 15.04 18.49
N VAL A 247 -5.26 14.75 19.42
CA VAL A 247 -4.98 15.63 20.57
C VAL A 247 -4.47 17.01 20.13
N ALA A 248 -3.52 17.07 19.20
CA ALA A 248 -2.99 18.35 18.70
C ALA A 248 -4.07 19.18 17.96
N ALA A 249 -4.92 18.53 17.15
CA ALA A 249 -6.02 19.18 16.45
C ALA A 249 -7.08 19.72 17.44
N ALA A 250 -7.43 18.94 18.47
CA ALA A 250 -8.36 19.37 19.51
C ALA A 250 -7.83 20.57 20.32
N GLN A 251 -6.53 20.59 20.62
CA GLN A 251 -5.86 21.72 21.29
C GLN A 251 -5.86 22.99 20.41
N LEU A 252 -5.54 22.87 19.13
CA LEU A 252 -5.61 23.98 18.17
C LEU A 252 -7.03 24.54 18.02
N PHE A 253 -8.05 23.67 18.06
CA PHE A 253 -9.45 24.08 17.97
C PHE A 253 -9.93 24.80 19.24
N THR A 254 -9.46 24.37 20.43
CA THR A 254 -9.76 25.05 21.71
C THR A 254 -9.03 26.39 21.84
N LEU A 255 -7.80 26.52 21.33
CA LEU A 255 -7.10 27.80 21.27
C LEU A 255 -7.79 28.81 20.34
N LYS A 256 -8.28 28.38 19.17
CA LYS A 256 -9.02 29.26 18.24
C LYS A 256 -10.35 29.76 18.80
N ARG A 257 -11.04 28.96 19.65
CA ARG A 257 -12.28 29.38 20.33
C ARG A 257 -12.07 30.29 21.55
N ARG A 258 -10.85 30.35 22.10
CA ARG A 258 -10.50 31.29 23.19
C ARG A 258 -9.96 32.63 22.67
N SER A 259 -9.78 32.75 21.36
CA SER A 259 -9.20 33.91 20.68
C SER A 259 -10.21 34.66 19.81
N ALA A 260 -11.50 34.29 19.89
CA ALA A 260 -12.65 34.91 19.22
C ALA A 260 -13.69 35.25 20.29
#